data_AF-A0A958Q9Z2-F1
#
_entry.id   AF-A0A958Q9Z2-F1
#
_cell.length_a   1.000
_cell.length_b   1.000
_cell.length_c   1.000
_cell.angle_alpha   90.00
_cell.angle_beta   90.00
_cell.angle_gamma   90.00
#
_symmetry.space_group_name_H-M   'P 1'
#
loop_
_entity.id
_entity.type
_entity.pdbx_description
1 polymer ?
#
loop_
_entity_poly.entity_id
_entity_poly.type
_entity_poly.pdbx_seq_one_letter_code
_entity_poly.pdbx_strand_id
1 'polypeptide(L)'
;MNRQEELTEELALLVVLLDAQDSSSIEMFASSLSSLMLDAQTAGLDDVATAAQALLSLTQDPASFIQSAEQFVQQLQSGNIDSTSSMTTAQKGAAQSGGWQQDLDESLDLELTVEFIEKHRSLLNELEAYLLAPDNSAYEDPDGAKAYVKGYLHNIKGDAGAVGLLGVQNVTHHVEDVVLENELASCTEILLTYKEWVFQVMDAFAANEVPRELSNDILRRLSIQEERSVDQLKHGEEVAQKGFVSEQYSITGDLDILNEFIVEAQEHLNA
;
A
#
# COMPACT_ATOMS: atom_id res chain seq x y z
N MET A 1 -13.30 -42.81 -18.26
CA MET A 1 -13.17 -41.39 -17.91
C MET A 1 -14.30 -40.66 -18.58
N ASN A 2 -14.99 -39.78 -17.84
CA ASN A 2 -15.97 -38.89 -18.45
C ASN A 2 -15.20 -37.91 -19.35
N ARG A 3 -15.69 -37.61 -20.57
CA ARG A 3 -15.01 -36.70 -21.51
C ARG A 3 -14.70 -35.33 -20.87
N GLN A 4 -15.53 -34.92 -19.92
CA GLN A 4 -15.35 -33.71 -19.12
C GLN A 4 -14.15 -33.78 -18.17
N GLU A 5 -13.87 -34.95 -17.57
CA GLU A 5 -12.70 -35.15 -16.71
C GLU A 5 -11.41 -35.02 -17.54
N GLU A 6 -11.38 -35.62 -18.74
CA GLU A 6 -10.26 -35.50 -19.68
C GLU A 6 -9.97 -34.04 -20.04
N LEU A 7 -11.00 -33.26 -20.39
CA LEU A 7 -10.84 -31.85 -20.75
C LEU A 7 -10.46 -30.97 -19.56
N THR A 8 -10.93 -31.31 -18.36
CA THR A 8 -10.56 -30.58 -17.13
C THR A 8 -9.08 -30.79 -16.80
N GLU A 9 -8.58 -32.03 -16.93
CA GLU A 9 -7.16 -32.34 -16.76
C GLU A 9 -6.31 -31.66 -17.85
N GLU A 10 -6.77 -31.65 -19.10
CA GLU A 10 -6.08 -30.97 -20.20
C GLU A 10 -5.97 -29.46 -19.96
N LEU A 11 -7.06 -28.81 -19.54
CA LEU A 11 -7.04 -27.38 -19.21
C LEU A 11 -6.13 -27.08 -18.00
N ALA A 12 -6.11 -27.97 -17.00
CA ALA A 12 -5.21 -27.81 -15.85
C ALA A 12 -3.73 -27.90 -16.23
N LEU A 13 -3.38 -28.69 -17.25
CA LEU A 13 -2.02 -28.72 -17.77
C LEU A 13 -1.72 -27.46 -18.61
N LEU A 14 -2.67 -27.05 -19.46
CA LEU A 14 -2.48 -25.88 -20.32
C LEU A 14 -2.40 -24.57 -19.53
N VAL A 15 -3.12 -24.44 -18.41
CA VAL A 15 -3.10 -23.21 -17.59
C VAL A 15 -1.72 -22.93 -17.00
N VAL A 16 -0.99 -23.98 -16.61
CA VAL A 16 0.38 -23.87 -16.07
C VAL A 16 1.38 -23.44 -17.15
N LEU A 17 1.04 -23.66 -18.42
CA LEU A 17 1.87 -23.31 -19.57
C LEU A 17 1.48 -21.96 -20.19
N LEU A 18 0.50 -21.25 -19.63
CA LEU A 18 0.10 -19.95 -20.15
C LEU A 18 1.18 -18.89 -19.86
N ASP A 19 1.54 -18.15 -20.90
CA ASP A 19 2.42 -16.97 -20.81
C ASP A 19 1.76 -15.80 -21.55
N ALA A 20 1.70 -14.64 -20.89
CA ALA A 20 1.11 -13.43 -21.45
C ALA A 20 1.81 -12.93 -22.73
N GLN A 21 3.07 -13.33 -22.94
CA GLN A 21 3.86 -13.02 -24.13
C GLN A 21 3.78 -14.11 -25.22
N ASP A 22 3.25 -15.29 -24.90
CA ASP A 22 3.09 -16.40 -25.85
C ASP A 22 1.64 -16.52 -26.33
N SER A 23 1.34 -15.87 -27.46
CA SER A 23 0.03 -15.95 -28.10
C SER A 23 -0.38 -17.37 -28.49
N SER A 24 0.59 -18.27 -28.77
CA SER A 24 0.29 -19.66 -29.11
C SER A 24 -0.26 -20.43 -27.91
N SER A 25 0.24 -20.16 -26.71
CA SER A 25 -0.25 -20.77 -25.47
C SER A 25 -1.71 -20.39 -25.20
N ILE A 26 -2.05 -19.12 -25.40
CA ILE A 26 -3.40 -18.56 -25.23
C ILE A 26 -4.36 -19.15 -26.25
N GLU A 27 -3.96 -19.25 -27.53
CA GLU A 27 -4.79 -19.85 -28.59
C GLU A 27 -5.07 -21.34 -28.32
N MET A 28 -4.07 -22.10 -27.86
CA MET A 28 -4.26 -23.50 -27.50
C MET A 28 -5.25 -23.65 -26.34
N PHE A 29 -5.09 -22.87 -25.28
CA PHE A 29 -6.01 -22.89 -24.15
C PHE A 29 -7.43 -22.50 -24.58
N ALA A 30 -7.59 -21.43 -25.37
CA ALA A 30 -8.88 -20.97 -25.88
C ALA A 30 -9.58 -22.03 -26.75
N SER A 31 -8.83 -22.81 -27.53
CA SER A 31 -9.37 -23.92 -28.33
C SER A 31 -9.89 -25.07 -27.44
N SER A 32 -9.12 -25.46 -26.42
CA SER A 32 -9.56 -26.50 -25.47
C SER A 32 -10.74 -26.03 -24.62
N LEU A 33 -10.77 -24.76 -24.24
CA LEU A 33 -11.88 -24.13 -23.53
C LEU A 33 -13.16 -24.09 -24.36
N SER A 34 -13.05 -23.78 -25.66
CA SER A 34 -14.19 -23.82 -26.59
C SER A 34 -14.76 -25.22 -26.73
N SER A 35 -13.90 -26.24 -26.71
CA SER A 35 -14.32 -27.65 -26.73
C SER A 35 -15.05 -28.04 -25.45
N LEU A 36 -14.53 -27.65 -24.28
CA LEU A 36 -15.20 -27.85 -22.99
C LEU A 36 -16.58 -27.17 -22.95
N MET A 37 -16.68 -25.94 -23.47
CA MET A 37 -17.94 -25.21 -23.52
C MET A 37 -19.02 -25.97 -24.29
N LEU A 38 -18.68 -26.53 -25.46
CA LEU A 38 -19.61 -27.31 -26.27
C LEU A 38 -20.05 -28.61 -25.56
N ASP A 39 -19.10 -29.29 -24.91
CA ASP A 39 -19.38 -30.51 -24.15
C ASP A 39 -20.27 -30.21 -22.93
N ALA A 40 -20.02 -29.09 -22.23
CA ALA A 40 -20.84 -28.62 -21.12
C ALA A 40 -22.28 -28.29 -21.54
N GLN A 41 -22.47 -27.60 -22.67
CA GLN A 41 -23.80 -27.32 -23.23
C GLN A 41 -24.55 -28.61 -23.56
N THR A 42 -23.86 -29.58 -24.17
CA THR A 42 -24.46 -30.88 -24.51
C THR A 42 -24.87 -31.68 -23.27
N ALA A 43 -24.13 -31.52 -22.17
CA ALA A 43 -24.40 -32.16 -20.89
C ALA A 43 -25.42 -31.42 -20.00
N GLY A 44 -25.91 -30.23 -20.42
CA GLY A 44 -26.79 -29.39 -19.61
C GLY A 44 -26.11 -28.73 -18.41
N LEU A 45 -24.79 -28.53 -18.48
CA LEU A 45 -24.01 -27.80 -17.48
C LEU A 45 -23.89 -26.32 -17.88
N ASP A 46 -25.02 -25.62 -17.79
CA ASP A 46 -25.14 -24.23 -18.27
C ASP A 46 -24.15 -23.27 -17.56
N ASP A 47 -23.84 -23.52 -16.28
CA ASP A 47 -22.90 -22.70 -15.51
C ASP A 47 -21.47 -22.80 -16.05
N VAL A 48 -21.03 -24.02 -16.39
CA VAL A 48 -19.70 -24.27 -16.96
C VAL A 48 -19.58 -23.67 -18.35
N ALA A 49 -20.63 -23.84 -19.17
CA ALA A 49 -20.68 -23.26 -20.50
C ALA A 49 -20.64 -21.72 -20.46
N THR A 50 -21.38 -21.12 -19.53
CA THR A 50 -21.42 -19.66 -19.35
C THR A 50 -20.07 -19.11 -18.89
N ALA A 51 -19.44 -19.75 -17.91
CA ALA A 51 -18.13 -19.35 -17.42
C ALA A 51 -17.03 -19.49 -18.50
N ALA A 52 -17.04 -20.59 -19.27
CA ALA A 52 -16.12 -20.79 -20.39
C ALA A 52 -16.31 -19.72 -21.50
N GLN A 53 -17.56 -19.38 -21.83
CA GLN A 53 -17.87 -18.35 -22.81
C GLN A 53 -17.39 -16.96 -22.36
N ALA A 54 -17.53 -16.64 -21.07
CA ALA A 54 -17.03 -15.40 -20.50
C ALA A 54 -15.50 -15.31 -20.60
N LEU A 55 -14.80 -16.39 -20.25
CA LEU A 55 -13.34 -16.45 -20.33
C LEU A 55 -12.81 -16.31 -21.77
N LEU A 56 -13.50 -16.89 -22.76
CA LEU A 56 -13.14 -16.71 -24.19
C LEU A 56 -13.21 -15.24 -24.64
N SER A 57 -14.08 -14.43 -24.03
CA SER A 57 -14.19 -13.00 -24.37
C SER A 57 -13.02 -12.16 -23.86
N LEU A 58 -12.23 -12.67 -22.90
CA LEU A 58 -11.07 -12.00 -22.31
C LEU A 58 -9.77 -12.22 -23.09
N THR A 59 -9.77 -13.04 -24.15
CA THR A 59 -8.57 -13.38 -24.95
C THR A 59 -7.85 -12.16 -25.56
N GLN A 60 -8.51 -11.00 -25.64
CA GLN A 60 -7.91 -9.74 -26.10
C GLN A 60 -7.02 -9.05 -25.05
N ASP A 61 -7.12 -9.47 -23.78
CA ASP A 61 -6.32 -9.00 -22.65
C ASP A 61 -5.61 -10.20 -21.99
N PRO A 62 -4.36 -10.51 -22.40
CA PRO A 62 -3.63 -11.68 -21.92
C PRO A 62 -3.51 -11.76 -20.39
N ALA A 63 -3.34 -10.63 -19.70
CA ALA A 63 -3.17 -10.63 -18.25
C ALA A 63 -4.46 -11.02 -17.53
N SER A 64 -5.58 -10.38 -17.90
CA SER A 64 -6.89 -10.70 -17.33
C SER A 64 -7.36 -12.11 -17.71
N PHE A 65 -7.01 -12.58 -18.91
CA PHE A 65 -7.32 -13.92 -19.38
C PHE A 65 -6.63 -14.99 -18.52
N ILE A 66 -5.33 -14.88 -18.28
CA ILE A 66 -4.56 -15.87 -17.52
C ILE A 66 -5.09 -15.99 -16.10
N GLN A 67 -5.29 -14.85 -15.42
CA GLN A 67 -5.84 -14.84 -14.06
C GLN A 67 -7.22 -15.49 -14.00
N SER A 68 -8.08 -15.19 -14.98
CA SER A 68 -9.43 -15.76 -15.04
C SER A 68 -9.42 -17.25 -15.42
N ALA A 69 -8.43 -17.70 -16.21
CA ALA A 69 -8.24 -19.09 -16.59
C ALA A 69 -7.81 -19.95 -15.41
N GLU A 70 -6.90 -19.47 -14.57
CA GLU A 70 -6.47 -20.14 -13.34
C GLU A 70 -7.65 -20.34 -12.37
N GLN A 71 -8.41 -19.28 -12.13
CA GLN A 71 -9.59 -19.35 -11.26
C GLN A 71 -10.65 -20.32 -11.81
N PHE A 72 -10.90 -20.27 -13.12
CA PHE A 72 -11.85 -21.17 -13.76
C PHE A 72 -11.45 -22.65 -13.63
N VAL A 73 -10.17 -22.98 -13.84
CA VAL A 73 -9.66 -24.35 -13.66
C VAL A 73 -9.78 -24.79 -12.19
N GLN A 74 -9.45 -23.92 -11.23
CA GLN A 74 -9.61 -24.24 -9.81
C GLN A 74 -11.08 -24.50 -9.44
N GLN A 75 -12.02 -23.73 -9.99
CA GLN A 75 -13.46 -23.92 -9.79
C GLN A 75 -13.96 -25.23 -10.42
N LEU A 76 -13.48 -25.57 -11.63
CA LEU A 76 -13.74 -26.86 -12.27
C LEU A 76 -13.29 -28.03 -11.39
N GLN A 77 -12.06 -27.99 -10.89
CA GLN A 77 -11.48 -29.07 -10.08
C GLN A 77 -12.14 -29.22 -8.72
N SER A 78 -12.57 -28.12 -8.11
CA SER A 78 -13.31 -28.13 -6.84
C SER A 78 -14.79 -28.50 -6.99
N GLY A 79 -15.29 -28.58 -8.23
CA GLY A 79 -16.70 -28.89 -8.53
C GLY A 79 -17.68 -27.79 -8.11
N ASN A 80 -17.19 -26.57 -7.86
CA ASN A 80 -17.97 -25.46 -7.33
C ASN A 80 -18.02 -24.29 -8.32
N ILE A 81 -18.54 -24.55 -9.52
CA ILE A 81 -18.72 -23.52 -10.55
C ILE A 81 -20.00 -22.76 -10.25
N ASP A 82 -19.84 -21.57 -9.67
CA ASP A 82 -20.92 -20.61 -9.51
C ASP A 82 -20.79 -19.54 -10.60
N SER A 83 -21.65 -19.63 -11.63
CA SER A 83 -21.72 -18.71 -12.76
C SER A 83 -22.01 -17.26 -12.34
N THR A 84 -22.53 -17.02 -11.14
CA THR A 84 -22.73 -15.66 -10.60
C THR A 84 -21.47 -15.04 -10.01
N SER A 85 -20.53 -15.85 -9.54
CA SER A 85 -19.22 -15.39 -9.05
C SER A 85 -18.29 -14.99 -10.19
N SER A 86 -18.44 -15.57 -11.39
CA SER A 86 -17.63 -15.21 -12.57
C SER A 86 -18.15 -13.99 -13.35
N MET A 87 -19.43 -13.59 -13.20
CA MET A 87 -19.99 -12.44 -13.95
C MET A 87 -20.03 -11.12 -13.17
N THR A 88 -19.82 -11.12 -11.86
CA THR A 88 -19.76 -9.86 -11.08
C THR A 88 -18.39 -9.18 -11.15
N THR A 89 -17.34 -9.88 -11.56
CA THR A 89 -15.98 -9.32 -11.67
C THR A 89 -15.73 -8.56 -12.98
N ALA A 90 -16.53 -8.78 -14.03
CA ALA A 90 -16.22 -8.25 -15.37
C ALA A 90 -16.97 -6.96 -15.77
N GLN A 91 -18.07 -6.57 -15.10
CA GLN A 91 -18.86 -5.40 -15.56
C GLN A 91 -19.41 -4.46 -14.48
N LYS A 92 -19.06 -4.66 -13.21
CA LYS A 92 -19.43 -3.73 -12.13
C LYS A 92 -18.32 -3.60 -11.09
N GLY A 93 -17.11 -3.29 -11.57
CA GLY A 93 -15.96 -3.10 -10.71
C GLY A 93 -14.70 -2.80 -11.51
N ALA A 94 -14.61 -1.63 -12.14
CA ALA A 94 -13.33 -1.01 -12.45
C ALA A 94 -12.58 -0.55 -11.16
N ALA A 95 -12.73 -1.32 -10.09
CA ALA A 95 -12.13 -1.16 -8.78
C ALA A 95 -11.72 -2.56 -8.30
N GLN A 96 -10.48 -2.91 -8.66
CA GLN A 96 -9.55 -3.69 -7.84
C GLN A 96 -10.05 -5.04 -7.28
N SER A 97 -10.01 -6.08 -8.10
CA SER A 97 -9.75 -7.44 -7.65
C SER A 97 -8.38 -7.88 -8.19
N GLY A 98 -7.37 -8.02 -7.33
CA GLY A 98 -6.12 -8.75 -7.64
C GLY A 98 -4.78 -8.06 -7.38
N GLY A 99 -4.74 -6.81 -6.89
CA GLY A 99 -3.47 -6.12 -6.61
C GLY A 99 -2.90 -6.36 -5.22
N TRP A 100 -3.77 -6.48 -4.20
CA TRP A 100 -3.36 -6.55 -2.79
C TRP A 100 -2.75 -7.90 -2.40
N GLN A 101 -2.96 -8.96 -3.18
CA GLN A 101 -2.27 -10.24 -2.95
C GLN A 101 -0.76 -10.11 -3.10
N GLN A 102 -0.27 -9.15 -3.90
CA GLN A 102 1.17 -8.85 -4.01
C GLN A 102 1.72 -8.18 -2.74
N ASP A 103 0.84 -7.60 -1.91
CA ASP A 103 1.17 -6.97 -0.64
C ASP A 103 1.17 -7.97 0.53
N LEU A 104 0.93 -9.25 0.25
CA LEU A 104 0.88 -10.32 1.22
C LEU A 104 1.84 -11.45 0.91
N ASP A 105 2.38 -12.04 1.96
CA ASP A 105 3.07 -13.32 1.89
C ASP A 105 2.07 -14.48 1.99
N GLU A 106 2.35 -15.59 1.32
CA GLU A 106 1.54 -16.82 1.40
C GLU A 106 1.48 -17.39 2.82
N SER A 107 2.45 -17.03 3.67
CA SER A 107 2.55 -17.44 5.08
C SER A 107 1.89 -16.48 6.07
N LEU A 108 1.04 -15.55 5.61
CA LEU A 108 0.30 -14.60 6.46
C LEU A 108 -0.32 -15.29 7.69
N ASP A 109 0.12 -14.87 8.88
CA ASP A 109 -0.38 -15.39 10.14
C ASP A 109 -1.41 -14.41 10.73
N LEU A 110 -2.67 -14.83 10.73
CA LEU A 110 -3.78 -13.99 11.21
C LEU A 110 -3.72 -13.72 12.71
N GLU A 111 -3.17 -14.63 13.52
CA GLU A 111 -3.04 -14.45 14.97
C GLU A 111 -1.96 -13.39 15.25
N LEU A 112 -0.80 -13.52 14.61
CA LEU A 112 0.27 -12.52 14.72
C LEU A 112 -0.13 -11.18 14.09
N THR A 113 -0.99 -11.18 13.07
CA THR A 113 -1.51 -9.94 12.47
C THR A 113 -2.33 -9.14 13.47
N VAL A 114 -3.12 -9.78 14.34
CA VAL A 114 -3.87 -9.09 15.39
C VAL A 114 -2.91 -8.42 16.39
N GLU A 115 -1.89 -9.15 16.85
CA GLU A 115 -0.87 -8.60 17.76
C GLU A 115 -0.11 -7.43 17.12
N PHE A 116 0.23 -7.55 15.84
CA PHE A 116 0.85 -6.49 15.05
C PHE A 116 -0.01 -5.23 15.03
N ILE A 117 -1.31 -5.36 14.74
CA ILE A 117 -2.26 -4.23 14.68
C ILE A 117 -2.36 -3.54 16.05
N GLU A 118 -2.56 -4.30 17.13
CA GLU A 118 -2.72 -3.72 18.47
C GLU A 118 -1.46 -2.96 18.92
N LYS A 119 -0.29 -3.57 18.72
CA LYS A 119 1.01 -2.98 19.07
C LYS A 119 1.26 -1.70 18.29
N HIS A 120 1.22 -1.78 16.96
CA HIS A 120 1.67 -0.67 16.11
C HIS A 120 0.66 0.45 15.97
N ARG A 121 -0.63 0.20 16.21
CA ARG A 121 -1.62 1.28 16.28
C ARG A 121 -1.28 2.28 17.39
N SER A 122 -0.84 1.80 18.54
CA SER A 122 -0.47 2.68 19.66
C SER A 122 0.83 3.42 19.37
N LEU A 123 1.84 2.71 18.88
CA LEU A 123 3.15 3.28 18.58
C LEU A 123 3.12 4.30 17.42
N LEU A 124 2.28 4.11 16.41
CA LEU A 124 2.10 5.10 15.33
C LEU A 124 1.44 6.39 15.83
N ASN A 125 0.51 6.30 16.79
CA ASN A 125 -0.05 7.50 17.42
C ASN A 125 0.99 8.21 18.29
N GLU A 126 1.84 7.47 18.99
CA GLU A 126 2.98 8.04 19.73
C GLU A 126 3.98 8.72 18.78
N LEU A 127 4.29 8.09 17.64
CA LEU A 127 5.14 8.66 16.60
C LEU A 127 4.55 9.96 16.06
N GLU A 128 3.26 10.00 15.74
CA GLU A 128 2.60 11.22 15.28
C GLU A 128 2.65 12.33 16.33
N ALA A 129 2.30 11.99 17.58
CA ALA A 129 2.34 12.95 18.68
C ALA A 129 3.76 13.49 18.90
N TYR A 130 4.77 12.62 18.76
CA TYR A 130 6.17 13.00 18.76
C TYR A 130 6.43 13.99 17.62
N LEU A 131 6.18 13.62 16.36
CA LEU A 131 6.44 14.46 15.18
C LEU A 131 5.76 15.83 15.23
N LEU A 132 4.55 15.92 15.79
CA LEU A 132 3.75 17.14 15.86
C LEU A 132 3.96 17.97 17.13
N ALA A 133 4.74 17.49 18.11
CA ALA A 133 4.94 18.21 19.36
C ALA A 133 5.55 19.60 19.10
N PRO A 134 5.00 20.68 19.69
CA PRO A 134 5.57 22.02 19.52
C PRO A 134 6.95 22.16 20.19
N ASP A 135 7.21 21.37 21.23
CA ASP A 135 8.47 21.30 21.96
C ASP A 135 9.35 20.14 21.49
N ASN A 136 9.13 19.65 20.27
CA ASN A 136 9.76 18.42 19.83
C ASN A 136 11.29 18.58 19.81
N SER A 137 11.98 17.60 20.41
CA SER A 137 13.43 17.49 20.40
C SER A 137 14.02 17.45 18.98
N ALA A 138 13.23 17.33 17.91
CA ALA A 138 13.71 17.49 16.55
C ALA A 138 14.40 18.85 16.27
N TYR A 139 14.12 19.90 17.05
CA TYR A 139 14.83 21.18 16.96
C TYR A 139 16.01 21.30 17.94
N GLU A 140 15.93 20.67 19.12
CA GLU A 140 16.97 20.73 20.17
C GLU A 140 18.04 19.62 20.03
N ASP A 141 17.61 18.43 19.60
CA ASP A 141 18.38 17.21 19.30
C ASP A 141 17.84 16.52 18.02
N PRO A 142 18.13 17.09 16.83
CA PRO A 142 17.67 16.55 15.54
C PRO A 142 18.15 15.11 15.29
N ASP A 143 19.37 14.79 15.72
CA ASP A 143 19.98 13.48 15.55
C ASP A 143 19.30 12.41 16.42
N GLY A 144 19.03 12.73 17.69
CA GLY A 144 18.28 11.84 18.59
C GLY A 144 16.85 11.61 18.09
N ALA A 145 16.19 12.65 17.59
CA ALA A 145 14.87 12.53 17.00
C ALA A 145 14.85 11.64 15.77
N LYS A 146 15.79 11.85 14.85
CA LYS A 146 15.96 11.02 13.65
C LYS A 146 16.27 9.57 14.02
N ALA A 147 17.10 9.34 15.03
CA ALA A 147 17.42 8.00 15.52
C ALA A 147 16.19 7.28 16.12
N TYR A 148 15.36 7.99 16.88
CA TYR A 148 14.10 7.45 17.41
C TYR A 148 13.15 7.01 16.30
N VAL A 149 12.87 7.90 15.34
CA VAL A 149 11.97 7.61 14.20
C VAL A 149 12.49 6.44 13.38
N LYS A 150 13.80 6.43 13.06
CA LYS A 150 14.43 5.33 12.35
C LYS A 150 14.30 4.01 13.12
N GLY A 151 14.57 4.02 14.42
CA GLY A 151 14.44 2.83 15.27
C GLY A 151 13.02 2.26 15.24
N TYR A 152 12.02 3.13 15.26
CA TYR A 152 10.63 2.72 15.11
C TYR A 152 10.33 2.11 13.73
N LEU A 153 10.71 2.79 12.65
CA LEU A 153 10.51 2.31 11.26
C LEU A 153 11.18 0.95 11.03
N HIS A 154 12.40 0.77 11.55
CA HIS A 154 13.11 -0.50 11.49
C HIS A 154 12.33 -1.63 12.17
N ASN A 155 11.75 -1.36 13.34
CA ASN A 155 10.98 -2.33 14.11
C ASN A 155 9.67 -2.70 13.42
N ILE A 156 8.87 -1.73 12.98
CA ILE A 156 7.61 -2.02 12.27
C ILE A 156 7.86 -2.73 10.95
N LYS A 157 8.95 -2.43 10.24
CA LYS A 157 9.37 -3.19 9.04
C LYS A 157 9.63 -4.66 9.37
N GLY A 158 10.41 -4.92 10.42
CA GLY A 158 10.73 -6.28 10.85
C GLY A 158 9.48 -7.06 11.26
N ASP A 159 8.61 -6.43 12.04
CA ASP A 159 7.36 -7.03 12.48
C ASP A 159 6.41 -7.29 11.29
N ALA A 160 6.27 -6.33 10.36
CA ALA A 160 5.44 -6.46 9.16
C ALA A 160 5.90 -7.63 8.27
N GLY A 161 7.22 -7.78 8.09
CA GLY A 161 7.79 -8.91 7.36
C GLY A 161 7.56 -10.25 8.09
N ALA A 162 7.64 -10.27 9.42
CA ALA A 162 7.42 -11.48 10.21
C ALA A 162 5.97 -11.97 10.17
N VAL A 163 4.99 -11.06 10.06
CA VAL A 163 3.57 -11.43 9.97
C VAL A 163 3.09 -11.67 8.53
N GLY A 164 3.91 -11.36 7.51
CA GLY A 164 3.56 -11.55 6.10
C GLY A 164 2.85 -10.36 5.44
N LEU A 165 2.94 -9.15 6.03
CA LEU A 165 2.42 -7.90 5.44
C LEU A 165 3.49 -7.23 4.55
N LEU A 166 3.80 -7.86 3.42
CA LEU A 166 4.86 -7.43 2.50
C LEU A 166 4.68 -6.00 1.98
N GLY A 167 3.46 -5.57 1.72
CA GLY A 167 3.17 -4.20 1.28
C GLY A 167 3.58 -3.18 2.35
N VAL A 168 3.23 -3.42 3.61
CA VAL A 168 3.61 -2.56 4.74
C VAL A 168 5.13 -2.59 4.92
N GLN A 169 5.76 -3.76 4.83
CA GLN A 169 7.21 -3.90 4.92
C GLN A 169 7.93 -3.05 3.84
N ASN A 170 7.48 -3.14 2.58
CA ASN A 170 8.10 -2.45 1.46
C ASN A 170 7.95 -0.92 1.54
N VAL A 171 6.75 -0.44 1.88
CA VAL A 171 6.51 1.00 2.07
C VAL A 171 7.33 1.52 3.26
N THR A 172 7.36 0.77 4.36
CA THR A 172 8.16 1.14 5.54
C THR A 172 9.64 1.21 5.20
N HIS A 173 10.17 0.28 4.39
CA HIS A 173 11.55 0.30 3.95
C HIS A 173 11.87 1.57 3.15
N HIS A 174 11.02 1.94 2.19
CA HIS A 174 11.18 3.18 1.44
C HIS A 174 11.17 4.41 2.36
N VAL A 175 10.23 4.48 3.31
CA VAL A 175 10.15 5.59 4.27
C VAL A 175 11.37 5.63 5.20
N GLU A 176 11.90 4.47 5.62
CA GLU A 176 13.15 4.37 6.40
C GLU A 176 14.33 4.96 5.61
N ASP A 177 14.44 4.64 4.33
CA ASP A 177 15.49 5.18 3.43
C ASP A 177 15.34 6.70 3.24
N VAL A 178 14.12 7.20 3.02
CA VAL A 178 13.84 8.64 2.90
C VAL A 178 14.25 9.37 4.17
N VAL A 179 13.90 8.85 5.35
CA VAL A 179 14.31 9.45 6.63
C VAL A 179 15.83 9.41 6.78
N LEU A 180 16.51 8.34 6.35
CA LEU A 180 17.96 8.24 6.40
C LEU A 180 18.65 9.33 5.58
N GLU A 181 18.16 9.59 4.37
CA GLU A 181 18.80 10.49 3.40
C GLU A 181 18.47 11.96 3.63
N ASN A 182 17.40 12.28 4.37
CA ASN A 182 16.90 13.63 4.52
C ASN A 182 16.84 14.10 5.99
N GLU A 183 16.68 15.41 6.19
CA GLU A 183 16.41 15.97 7.53
C GLU A 183 15.00 15.60 7.99
N LEU A 184 14.84 15.24 9.27
CA LEU A 184 13.56 14.74 9.79
C LEU A 184 12.42 15.75 9.59
N ALA A 185 12.70 17.05 9.73
CA ALA A 185 11.71 18.11 9.51
C ALA A 185 11.09 18.05 8.11
N SER A 186 11.89 17.77 7.09
CA SER A 186 11.46 17.65 5.69
C SER A 186 10.67 16.37 5.41
N CYS A 187 10.80 15.36 6.26
CA CYS A 187 10.07 14.09 6.13
C CYS A 187 8.73 14.09 6.86
N THR A 188 8.38 15.14 7.61
CA THR A 188 7.19 15.14 8.49
C THR A 188 5.90 14.81 7.74
N GLU A 189 5.65 15.46 6.59
CA GLU A 189 4.44 15.18 5.79
C GLU A 189 4.42 13.76 5.21
N ILE A 190 5.59 13.25 4.80
CA ILE A 190 5.78 11.89 4.28
C ILE A 190 5.46 10.87 5.39
N LEU A 191 5.97 11.10 6.61
CA LEU A 191 5.74 10.23 7.76
C LEU A 191 4.28 10.22 8.20
N LEU A 192 3.60 11.37 8.19
CA LEU A 192 2.16 11.45 8.49
C LEU A 192 1.34 10.75 7.41
N THR A 193 1.68 10.96 6.14
CA THR A 193 1.03 10.28 5.01
C THR A 193 1.20 8.76 5.10
N TYR A 194 2.41 8.30 5.42
CA TYR A 194 2.71 6.89 5.67
C TYR A 194 1.87 6.33 6.82
N LYS A 195 1.81 7.03 7.96
CA LYS A 195 1.02 6.62 9.14
C LYS A 195 -0.46 6.47 8.81
N GLU A 196 -1.04 7.42 8.08
CA GLU A 196 -2.44 7.36 7.64
C GLU A 196 -2.70 6.13 6.75
N TRP A 197 -1.79 5.86 5.81
CA TRP A 197 -1.91 4.69 4.96
C TRP A 197 -1.79 3.38 5.74
N VAL A 198 -0.83 3.26 6.67
CA VAL A 198 -0.71 2.06 7.52
C VAL A 198 -1.96 1.86 8.37
N PHE A 199 -2.55 2.92 8.91
CA PHE A 199 -3.82 2.83 9.65
C PHE A 199 -4.96 2.30 8.78
N GLN A 200 -5.07 2.80 7.55
CA GLN A 200 -6.05 2.30 6.60
C GLN A 200 -5.86 0.81 6.32
N VAL A 201 -4.62 0.35 6.18
CA VAL A 201 -4.29 -1.07 5.99
C VAL A 201 -4.72 -1.88 7.21
N MET A 202 -4.35 -1.45 8.41
CA MET A 202 -4.73 -2.13 9.66
C MET A 202 -6.24 -2.19 9.86
N ASP A 203 -6.97 -1.11 9.54
CA ASP A 203 -8.43 -1.05 9.62
C ASP A 203 -9.09 -2.03 8.65
N ALA A 204 -8.54 -2.15 7.43
CA ALA A 204 -9.02 -3.13 6.46
C ALA A 204 -8.83 -4.56 6.97
N PHE A 205 -7.65 -4.91 7.48
CA PHE A 205 -7.40 -6.23 8.05
C PHE A 205 -8.28 -6.54 9.27
N ALA A 206 -8.47 -5.56 10.17
CA ALA A 206 -9.36 -5.71 11.31
C ALA A 206 -10.83 -5.92 10.91
N ALA A 207 -11.26 -5.33 9.80
CA ALA A 207 -12.60 -5.49 9.24
C ALA A 207 -12.74 -6.70 8.31
N ASN A 208 -11.65 -7.44 8.05
CA ASN A 208 -11.58 -8.50 7.04
C ASN A 208 -11.96 -8.00 5.63
N GLU A 209 -11.54 -6.77 5.33
CA GLU A 209 -11.72 -6.06 4.07
C GLU A 209 -10.37 -5.89 3.33
N VAL A 210 -10.42 -5.44 2.07
CA VAL A 210 -9.24 -5.13 1.27
C VAL A 210 -8.83 -3.66 1.51
N PRO A 211 -7.53 -3.35 1.70
CA PRO A 211 -7.07 -1.97 1.79
C PRO A 211 -7.47 -1.15 0.56
N ARG A 212 -7.88 0.11 0.78
CA ARG A 212 -8.36 1.01 -0.30
C ARG A 212 -7.26 1.51 -1.23
N GLU A 213 -6.02 1.54 -0.74
CA GLU A 213 -4.82 2.02 -1.44
C GLU A 213 -3.74 0.97 -1.26
N LEU A 214 -3.16 0.50 -2.37
CA LEU A 214 -2.14 -0.55 -2.40
C LEU A 214 -0.74 0.01 -2.14
N SER A 215 0.22 -0.85 -1.78
CA SER A 215 1.61 -0.43 -1.53
C SER A 215 2.23 0.32 -2.71
N ASN A 216 1.99 -0.13 -3.95
CA ASN A 216 2.52 0.52 -5.15
C ASN A 216 1.94 1.93 -5.38
N ASP A 217 0.68 2.14 -5.02
CA ASP A 217 0.01 3.44 -5.20
C ASP A 217 0.54 4.46 -4.19
N ILE A 218 0.65 4.05 -2.91
CA ILE A 218 1.24 4.89 -1.87
C ILE A 218 2.72 5.18 -2.15
N LEU A 219 3.50 4.19 -2.60
CA LEU A 219 4.92 4.39 -2.95
C LEU A 219 5.07 5.48 -4.00
N ARG A 220 4.27 5.41 -5.07
CA ARG A 220 4.27 6.46 -6.11
C ARG A 220 3.93 7.83 -5.53
N ARG A 221 2.96 7.90 -4.61
CA ARG A 221 2.55 9.14 -3.97
C ARG A 221 3.65 9.72 -3.07
N LEU A 222 4.31 8.88 -2.28
CA LEU A 222 5.42 9.26 -1.41
C LEU A 222 6.63 9.75 -2.22
N SER A 223 6.99 9.07 -3.32
CA SER A 223 8.11 9.51 -4.18
C SER A 223 7.86 10.89 -4.78
N ILE A 224 6.62 11.21 -5.18
CA ILE A 224 6.27 12.56 -5.68
C ILE A 224 6.38 13.61 -4.56
N GLN A 225 6.01 13.26 -3.32
CA GLN A 225 6.14 14.16 -2.17
C GLN A 225 7.61 14.40 -1.80
N GLU A 226 8.44 13.36 -1.88
CA GLU A 226 9.88 13.44 -1.69
C GLU A 226 10.51 14.43 -2.68
N GLU A 227 10.24 14.27 -3.99
CA GLU A 227 10.75 15.18 -5.03
C GLU A 227 10.34 16.64 -4.78
N ARG A 228 9.09 16.86 -4.35
CA ARG A 228 8.59 18.22 -4.02
C ARG A 228 9.24 18.81 -2.79
N SER A 229 9.53 17.99 -1.78
CA SER A 229 10.17 18.43 -0.54
C SER A 229 11.62 18.87 -0.81
N VAL A 230 12.32 18.17 -1.70
CA VAL A 230 13.68 18.52 -2.15
C VAL A 230 13.69 19.83 -2.96
N ASP A 231 12.72 20.05 -3.85
CA ASP A 231 12.64 21.28 -4.64
C ASP A 231 12.24 22.51 -3.82
N GLN A 232 11.39 22.34 -2.79
CA GLN A 232 11.03 23.44 -1.87
C GLN A 232 12.20 23.89 -1.00
N LEU A 233 13.09 22.98 -0.58
CA LEU A 233 14.31 23.34 0.15
C LEU A 233 15.33 24.05 -0.73
N LYS A 234 15.48 23.64 -2.00
CA LYS A 234 16.37 24.31 -2.96
C LYS A 234 15.90 25.72 -3.32
N HIS A 235 14.59 25.93 -3.50
CA HIS A 235 14.03 27.27 -3.69
C HIS A 235 14.06 28.10 -2.40
N GLY A 236 13.96 27.48 -1.22
CA GLY A 236 14.14 28.13 0.08
C GLY A 236 15.56 28.69 0.28
N GLU A 237 16.59 27.95 -0.12
CA GLU A 237 17.98 28.42 -0.04
C GLU A 237 18.33 29.50 -1.09
N GLU A 238 17.76 29.44 -2.29
CA GLU A 238 18.00 30.47 -3.32
C GLU A 238 17.27 31.80 -3.02
N VAL A 239 16.14 31.74 -2.32
CA VAL A 239 15.44 32.93 -1.78
C VAL A 239 16.11 33.43 -0.49
N ALA A 240 16.69 32.56 0.34
CA ALA A 240 17.46 32.97 1.51
C ALA A 240 18.77 33.69 1.16
N GLN A 241 19.40 33.40 0.01
CA GLN A 241 20.59 34.12 -0.47
C GLN A 241 20.30 35.34 -1.36
N LYS A 242 19.05 35.55 -1.79
CA LYS A 242 18.60 36.78 -2.47
C LYS A 242 17.32 37.31 -1.85
N GLY A 243 17.40 37.76 -0.59
CA GLY A 243 16.22 38.39 -0.01
C GLY A 243 16.21 38.75 1.47
N PHE A 244 17.29 38.62 2.24
CA PHE A 244 17.32 39.24 3.57
C PHE A 244 17.70 40.73 3.44
N VAL A 245 16.74 41.55 3.01
CA VAL A 245 16.69 42.92 3.51
C VAL A 245 16.26 42.77 4.96
N SER A 246 17.22 42.87 5.88
CA SER A 246 16.93 43.15 7.28
C SER A 246 16.12 44.45 7.32
N GLU A 247 14.79 44.36 7.31
CA GLU A 247 14.00 45.39 7.94
C GLU A 247 14.40 45.33 9.42
N GLN A 248 15.31 46.23 9.79
CA GLN A 248 15.57 46.55 11.17
C GLN A 248 14.21 46.93 11.78
N TYR A 249 13.59 46.00 12.48
CA TYR A 249 12.53 46.33 13.41
C TYR A 249 13.18 47.20 14.49
N SER A 250 13.11 48.52 14.33
CA SER A 250 13.37 49.43 15.44
C SER A 250 12.18 49.26 16.39
N ILE A 251 12.36 48.49 17.45
CA ILE A 251 11.43 48.46 18.57
C ILE A 251 11.34 49.90 19.07
N THR A 252 10.24 50.58 18.72
CA THR A 252 9.92 51.95 19.14
C THR A 252 9.05 51.91 20.39
N GLY A 253 9.40 51.00 21.30
CA GLY A 253 8.78 50.83 22.60
C GLY A 253 9.71 51.33 23.70
N ASP A 254 9.11 51.77 24.79
CA ASP A 254 9.86 52.16 25.98
C ASP A 254 10.63 50.95 26.54
N LEU A 255 11.96 51.04 26.54
CA LEU A 255 12.85 49.98 27.00
C LEU A 255 12.63 49.66 28.49
N ASP A 256 12.10 50.62 29.26
CA ASP A 256 11.83 50.43 30.67
C ASP A 256 10.64 49.48 30.89
N ILE A 257 9.61 49.54 30.03
CA ILE A 257 8.44 48.65 30.10
C ILE A 257 8.84 47.21 29.73
N LEU A 258 9.75 47.04 28.76
CA LEU A 258 10.27 45.72 28.40
C LEU A 258 11.06 45.09 29.56
N ASN A 259 11.86 45.88 30.26
CA ASN A 259 12.60 45.41 31.43
C ASN A 259 11.66 45.07 32.60
N GLU A 260 10.62 45.87 32.84
CA GLU A 260 9.60 45.59 33.87
C GLU A 260 8.89 44.25 33.59
N PHE A 261 8.53 44.00 32.33
CA PHE A 261 7.88 42.75 31.92
C PHE A 261 8.80 41.53 32.08
N ILE A 262 10.10 41.65 31.77
CA ILE A 262 11.07 40.57 31.95
C ILE A 262 11.25 40.23 33.43
N VAL A 263 11.33 41.25 34.29
CA VAL A 263 11.48 41.05 35.74
C VAL A 263 10.22 40.40 36.33
N GLU A 264 9.03 40.87 35.97
CA GLU A 264 7.76 40.30 36.45
C GLU A 264 7.59 38.84 36.00
N ALA A 265 7.93 38.52 34.75
CA ALA A 265 7.90 37.15 34.25
C ALA A 265 8.88 36.21 34.99
N GLN A 266 10.06 36.71 35.37
CA GLN A 266 11.04 35.96 36.16
C GLN A 266 10.60 35.75 37.61
N GLU A 267 9.88 36.72 38.21
CA GLU A 267 9.33 36.57 39.56
C GLU A 267 8.21 35.52 39.59
N HIS A 268 7.36 35.45 38.56
CA HIS A 268 6.30 34.45 38.44
C HIS A 268 6.80 33.02 38.18
N LEU A 269 7.96 32.86 37.54
CA LEU A 269 8.58 31.54 37.31
C LEU A 269 9.29 30.98 38.56
N ASN A 270 9.64 31.83 39.52
CA ASN A 270 10.37 31.44 40.73
C ASN A 270 9.48 31.38 41.99
N ALA A 271 8.17 31.59 41.86
CA ALA A 271 7.17 31.54 42.94
C ALA A 271 6.40 30.21 42.94
#